data_AF-A0A7C4V0S5-F1
#
_entry.id   AF-A0A7C4V0S5-F1
#
_cell.length_a   1.000
_cell.length_b   1.000
_cell.length_c   1.000
_cell.angle_alpha   90.00
_cell.angle_beta   90.00
_cell.angle_gamma   90.00
#
_symmetry.space_group_name_H-M   'P 1'
#
loop_
_entity.id
_entity.type
_entity.pdbx_description
1 polymer ?
#
loop_
_entity_poly.entity_id
_entity_poly.type
_entity_poly.pdbx_seq_one_letter_code
_entity_poly.pdbx_strand_id
1 'polypeptide(L)'
;MKVVRILPVLVFLPIGVIFSAETDQYLTWGIELKDSADILNNYFNQELERYLEIVNSRAKPIKDPEELTVAIYYHFFQFLGWSRLRTYMRYNPAVDKYPDLSVPTRKYQRMSIHRGFAFPYILPMARTIRVGDIYFGIDKLCHFFGFGRRYYQRYCRYIKEGYSEEEAMRKVVLWGVFHEDSLVGKLVDGIFSHGDLEANFQGFRLAHDLCSGKPPYIVNIDGKR
;
A
#
# COMPACT_ATOMS: atom_id res chain seq x y z
N MET A 1 39.22 -43.07 -35.68
CA MET A 1 39.02 -42.10 -34.58
C MET A 1 38.11 -40.98 -35.07
N LYS A 2 36.88 -40.88 -34.56
CA LYS A 2 35.98 -39.73 -34.82
C LYS A 2 36.23 -38.67 -33.75
N VAL A 3 36.75 -37.52 -34.16
CA VAL A 3 36.90 -36.36 -33.27
C VAL A 3 35.55 -35.65 -33.21
N VAL A 4 34.84 -35.80 -32.09
CA VAL A 4 33.63 -35.03 -31.81
C VAL A 4 34.07 -33.64 -31.36
N ARG A 5 33.91 -32.65 -32.23
CA ARG A 5 34.08 -31.23 -31.85
C ARG A 5 32.83 -30.80 -31.08
N ILE A 6 32.95 -30.66 -29.77
CA ILE A 6 31.92 -30.03 -28.93
C ILE A 6 32.00 -28.52 -29.21
N LEU A 7 31.00 -28.00 -29.91
CA LEU A 7 30.83 -26.56 -30.11
C LEU A 7 30.33 -25.96 -28.78
N PRO A 8 31.03 -25.01 -28.16
CA PRO A 8 30.52 -24.37 -26.94
C PRO A 8 29.31 -23.51 -27.33
N VAL A 9 28.13 -23.92 -26.89
CA VAL A 9 26.94 -23.06 -26.95
C VAL A 9 27.15 -21.96 -25.92
N LEU A 10 27.56 -20.79 -26.38
CA LEU A 10 27.51 -19.55 -25.60
C LEU A 10 26.05 -19.21 -25.38
N VAL A 11 25.52 -19.61 -24.23
CA VAL A 11 24.24 -19.12 -23.71
C VAL A 11 24.45 -17.65 -23.38
N PHE A 12 24.13 -16.76 -24.33
CA PHE A 12 23.88 -15.36 -24.02
C PHE A 12 22.63 -15.30 -23.14
N LEU A 13 22.82 -15.38 -21.82
CA LEU A 13 21.80 -14.88 -20.89
C LEU A 13 21.66 -13.39 -21.20
N PRO A 14 20.50 -12.92 -21.70
CA PRO A 14 20.29 -11.50 -21.79
C PRO A 14 20.38 -10.97 -20.35
N ILE A 15 21.45 -10.23 -20.06
CA ILE A 15 21.53 -9.37 -18.87
C ILE A 15 20.60 -8.18 -19.17
N GLY A 16 19.30 -8.47 -19.32
CA GLY A 16 18.29 -7.46 -19.37
C GLY A 16 18.29 -6.80 -18.00
N VAL A 17 18.61 -5.50 -17.96
CA VAL A 17 18.32 -4.70 -16.79
C VAL A 17 16.80 -4.67 -16.69
N ILE A 18 16.23 -5.54 -15.85
CA ILE A 18 14.80 -5.55 -15.57
C ILE A 18 14.53 -4.31 -14.74
N PHE A 19 13.91 -3.31 -15.38
CA PHE A 19 13.52 -2.08 -14.72
C PHE A 19 12.42 -2.41 -13.71
N SER A 20 12.70 -2.18 -12.43
CA SER A 20 11.71 -2.28 -11.36
C SER A 20 11.86 -1.12 -10.38
N ALA A 21 10.74 -0.67 -9.83
CA ALA A 21 10.68 0.40 -8.83
C ALA A 21 9.80 -0.06 -7.68
N GLU A 22 10.43 -0.51 -6.60
CA GLU A 22 9.76 -1.03 -5.41
C GLU A 22 10.61 -0.69 -4.17
N THR A 23 10.09 -0.91 -2.96
CA THR A 23 10.91 -0.89 -1.75
C THR A 23 11.93 -2.04 -1.76
N ASP A 24 13.19 -1.76 -1.41
CA ASP A 24 14.22 -2.80 -1.30
C ASP A 24 14.44 -3.17 0.17
N GLN A 25 13.88 -4.31 0.59
CA GLN A 25 14.01 -4.81 1.96
C GLN A 25 15.40 -5.41 2.25
N TYR A 26 16.19 -5.76 1.24
CA TYR A 26 17.55 -6.28 1.46
C TYR A 26 18.49 -5.19 1.97
N LEU A 27 18.19 -3.94 1.66
CA LEU A 27 18.94 -2.79 2.17
C LEU A 27 18.81 -2.62 3.69
N THR A 28 17.76 -3.17 4.30
CA THR A 28 17.60 -3.20 5.77
C THR A 28 18.10 -4.50 6.40
N TRP A 29 18.73 -5.40 5.65
CA TRP A 29 19.27 -6.63 6.22
C TRP A 29 20.34 -6.34 7.28
N GLY A 30 20.09 -6.76 8.52
CA GLY A 30 20.99 -6.51 9.65
C GLY A 30 20.94 -5.06 10.18
N ILE A 31 19.98 -4.26 9.74
CA ILE A 31 19.73 -2.91 10.26
C ILE A 31 18.47 -2.94 11.11
N GLU A 32 18.61 -2.63 12.40
CA GLU A 32 17.46 -2.48 13.29
C GLU A 32 16.95 -1.04 13.24
N LEU A 33 15.71 -0.85 12.77
CA LEU A 33 15.04 0.45 12.79
C LEU A 33 14.25 0.62 14.09
N LYS A 34 14.12 1.86 14.56
CA LYS A 34 13.21 2.18 15.67
C LYS A 34 11.75 1.86 15.29
N ASP A 35 11.03 1.23 16.22
CA ASP A 35 9.59 0.99 16.05
C ASP A 35 8.83 2.33 15.90
N SER A 36 7.98 2.39 14.88
CA SER A 36 7.14 3.55 14.58
C SER A 36 5.65 3.28 14.80
N ALA A 37 5.26 2.15 15.43
CA ALA A 37 3.87 1.80 15.69
C ALA A 37 3.10 2.89 16.46
N ASP A 38 3.65 3.37 17.58
CA ASP A 38 2.99 4.42 18.37
C ASP A 38 2.84 5.72 17.57
N ILE A 39 3.86 6.09 16.79
CA ILE A 39 3.83 7.30 15.95
C ILE A 39 2.72 7.18 14.89
N LEU A 40 2.64 6.02 14.24
CA LEU A 40 1.63 5.74 13.23
C LEU A 40 0.23 5.75 13.82
N ASN A 41 0.01 5.00 14.91
CA ASN A 41 -1.29 4.85 15.57
C ASN A 41 -1.79 6.19 16.11
N ASN A 42 -0.93 6.95 16.79
CA ASN A 42 -1.29 8.26 17.32
C ASN A 42 -1.72 9.22 16.21
N TYR A 43 -0.96 9.28 15.11
CA TYR A 43 -1.35 10.15 13.98
C TYR A 43 -2.65 9.69 13.34
N PHE A 44 -2.81 8.39 13.08
CA PHE A 44 -4.02 7.85 12.47
C PHE A 44 -5.25 8.15 13.30
N ASN A 45 -5.22 7.86 14.60
CA ASN A 45 -6.35 8.09 15.51
C ASN A 45 -6.69 9.57 15.62
N GLN A 46 -5.71 10.44 15.84
CA GLN A 46 -5.94 11.89 15.94
C GLN A 46 -6.49 12.49 14.64
N GLU A 47 -6.00 12.03 13.48
CA GLU A 47 -6.48 12.52 12.18
C GLU A 47 -7.89 11.99 11.87
N LEU A 48 -8.20 10.75 12.27
CA LEU A 48 -9.52 10.16 12.16
C LEU A 48 -10.54 10.91 13.04
N GLU A 49 -10.22 11.14 14.32
CA GLU A 49 -11.04 11.91 15.25
C GLU A 49 -11.35 13.31 14.70
N ARG A 50 -10.31 14.04 14.26
CA ARG A 50 -10.47 15.36 13.62
C ARG A 50 -11.36 15.30 12.39
N TYR A 51 -11.27 14.24 11.59
CA TYR A 51 -12.15 14.08 10.43
C TYR A 51 -13.59 13.79 10.84
N LEU A 52 -13.81 12.98 11.87
CA LEU A 52 -15.15 12.67 12.38
C LEU A 52 -15.82 13.90 12.98
N GLU A 53 -15.08 14.80 13.65
CA GLU A 53 -15.60 16.11 14.08
C GLU A 53 -16.12 16.95 12.90
N ILE A 54 -15.38 16.95 11.78
CA ILE A 54 -15.80 17.62 10.54
C ILE A 54 -17.07 16.97 9.96
N VAL A 55 -17.17 15.63 10.01
CA VAL A 55 -18.36 14.91 9.53
C VAL A 55 -19.58 15.20 10.40
N ASN A 56 -19.40 15.19 11.72
CA ASN A 56 -20.46 15.42 12.71
C ASN A 56 -20.96 16.87 12.74
N SER A 57 -20.14 17.84 12.30
CA SER A 57 -20.53 19.26 12.19
C SER A 57 -21.21 19.63 10.87
N ARG A 58 -21.35 18.70 9.91
CA ARG A 58 -22.04 18.98 8.64
C ARG A 58 -23.53 19.18 8.86
N ALA A 59 -24.10 20.17 8.16
CA ALA A 59 -25.56 20.37 8.11
C ALA A 59 -26.33 19.12 7.64
N LYS A 60 -25.70 18.29 6.79
CA LYS A 60 -26.19 16.97 6.39
C LYS A 60 -25.15 15.90 6.75
N PRO A 61 -25.34 15.16 7.86
CA PRO A 61 -24.44 14.10 8.28
C PRO A 61 -24.39 12.92 7.28
N ILE A 62 -23.26 12.23 7.20
CA ILE A 62 -23.12 10.99 6.42
C ILE A 62 -23.78 9.84 7.19
N LYS A 63 -24.92 9.36 6.68
CA LYS A 63 -25.71 8.30 7.32
C LYS A 63 -25.32 6.90 6.84
N ASP A 64 -24.90 6.78 5.59
CA ASP A 64 -24.54 5.49 5.01
C ASP A 64 -23.15 5.05 5.50
N PRO A 65 -23.00 3.84 6.09
CA PRO A 65 -21.72 3.32 6.56
C PRO A 65 -20.66 3.20 5.46
N GLU A 66 -21.07 2.78 4.26
CA GLU A 66 -20.15 2.63 3.13
C GLU A 66 -19.66 4.00 2.66
N GLU A 67 -20.56 4.99 2.52
CA GLU A 67 -20.21 6.37 2.20
C GLU A 67 -19.24 6.96 3.23
N LEU A 68 -19.46 6.73 4.54
CA LEU A 68 -18.58 7.21 5.60
C LEU A 68 -17.19 6.58 5.50
N THR A 69 -17.10 5.26 5.38
CA THR A 69 -15.83 4.55 5.20
C THR A 69 -15.07 5.05 3.97
N VAL A 70 -15.76 5.20 2.84
CA VAL A 70 -15.16 5.72 1.60
C VAL A 70 -14.65 7.16 1.80
N ALA A 71 -15.40 8.00 2.51
CA ALA A 71 -15.03 9.38 2.80
C ALA A 71 -13.79 9.47 3.72
N ILE A 72 -13.71 8.62 4.76
CA ILE A 72 -12.53 8.47 5.63
C ILE A 72 -11.32 8.07 4.80
N TYR A 73 -11.45 7.04 3.96
CA TYR A 73 -10.32 6.58 3.13
C TYR A 73 -9.89 7.64 2.11
N TYR A 74 -10.83 8.40 1.55
CA TYR A 74 -10.53 9.53 0.67
C TYR A 74 -9.83 10.67 1.41
N HIS A 75 -10.16 10.89 2.68
CA HIS A 75 -9.44 11.82 3.55
C HIS A 75 -7.99 11.37 3.75
N PHE A 76 -7.72 10.11 4.05
CA PHE A 76 -6.33 9.64 4.18
C PHE A 76 -5.57 9.58 2.84
N PHE A 77 -6.25 9.25 1.74
CA PHE A 77 -5.65 9.09 0.42
C PHE A 77 -6.57 9.55 -0.72
N GLN A 78 -6.17 10.62 -1.40
CA GLN A 78 -6.87 11.11 -2.60
C GLN A 78 -6.21 10.52 -3.87
N PHE A 79 -4.89 10.64 -3.98
CA PHE A 79 -4.04 10.09 -5.04
C PHE A 79 -2.58 10.01 -4.56
N LEU A 80 -1.66 9.44 -5.35
CA LEU A 80 -0.25 9.18 -4.95
C LEU A 80 0.50 10.41 -4.39
N GLY A 81 0.21 11.60 -4.90
CA GLY A 81 0.81 12.86 -4.41
C GLY A 81 0.17 13.40 -3.13
N TRP A 82 -0.99 12.89 -2.74
CA TRP A 82 -1.80 13.40 -1.64
C TRP A 82 -2.29 12.26 -0.72
N SER A 83 -1.34 11.73 0.05
CA SER A 83 -1.55 10.73 1.10
C SER A 83 -1.14 11.31 2.44
N ARG A 84 -2.09 11.54 3.35
CA ARG A 84 -1.85 12.20 4.64
C ARG A 84 -0.90 11.38 5.52
N LEU A 85 -1.23 10.10 5.75
CA LEU A 85 -0.41 9.22 6.59
C LEU A 85 0.98 8.98 6.00
N ARG A 86 1.09 8.67 4.70
CA ARG A 86 2.42 8.49 4.07
C ARG A 86 3.25 9.75 4.18
N THR A 87 2.66 10.92 3.93
CA THR A 87 3.38 12.20 3.99
C THR A 87 3.87 12.47 5.40
N TYR A 88 3.02 12.27 6.40
CA TYR A 88 3.38 12.41 7.80
C TYR A 88 4.53 11.47 8.17
N MET A 89 4.39 10.17 7.91
CA MET A 89 5.42 9.17 8.23
C MET A 89 6.73 9.45 7.48
N ARG A 90 6.66 9.99 6.25
CA ARG A 90 7.84 10.27 5.42
C ARG A 90 8.65 11.44 5.95
N TYR A 91 8.00 12.48 6.45
CA TYR A 91 8.66 13.72 6.84
C TYR A 91 8.79 13.91 8.36
N ASN A 92 8.14 13.09 9.18
CA ASN A 92 8.32 13.11 10.62
C ASN A 92 9.76 12.67 10.99
N PRO A 93 10.57 13.51 11.65
CA PRO A 93 11.94 13.16 12.03
C PRO A 93 12.03 12.07 13.12
N ALA A 94 10.95 11.82 13.87
CA ALA A 94 10.90 10.76 14.88
C ALA A 94 10.70 9.36 14.29
N VAL A 95 10.28 9.28 13.02
CA VAL A 95 10.17 8.01 12.28
C VAL A 95 11.54 7.67 11.70
N ASP A 96 12.09 6.56 12.18
CA ASP A 96 13.33 6.00 11.68
C ASP A 96 13.07 5.28 10.34
N LYS A 97 13.92 5.56 9.35
CA LYS A 97 13.69 5.16 7.95
C LYS A 97 15.00 4.81 7.29
N TYR A 98 14.98 3.76 6.49
CA TYR A 98 16.13 3.38 5.70
C TYR A 98 15.84 3.28 4.19
N PRO A 99 16.73 3.84 3.35
CA PRO A 99 17.70 4.85 3.73
C PRO A 99 16.99 6.09 4.31
N ASP A 100 17.70 6.97 5.00
CA ASP A 100 17.10 8.22 5.52
C ASP A 100 16.99 9.31 4.43
N LEU A 101 16.19 10.35 4.66
CA LEU A 101 15.89 11.40 3.68
C LEU A 101 17.13 12.14 3.11
N SER A 102 18.27 12.13 3.80
CA SER A 102 19.53 12.70 3.32
C SER A 102 20.11 11.96 2.13
N VAL A 103 19.78 10.67 1.95
CA VAL A 103 20.21 9.88 0.80
C VAL A 103 19.43 10.31 -0.45
N PRO A 104 20.08 10.89 -1.48
CA PRO A 104 19.38 11.34 -2.68
C PRO A 104 18.82 10.16 -3.48
N THR A 105 17.71 10.38 -4.20
CA THR A 105 17.03 9.34 -5.01
C THR A 105 17.99 8.58 -5.93
N ARG A 106 18.91 9.28 -6.60
CA ARG A 106 19.90 8.66 -7.49
C ARG A 106 20.90 7.76 -6.76
N LYS A 107 21.27 8.11 -5.53
CA LYS A 107 22.14 7.27 -4.70
C LYS A 107 21.36 6.05 -4.22
N TYR A 108 20.11 6.25 -3.78
CA TYR A 108 19.25 5.16 -3.35
C TYR A 108 19.04 4.12 -4.47
N GLN A 109 18.72 4.54 -5.69
CA GLN A 109 18.58 3.66 -6.85
C GLN A 109 19.85 2.84 -7.17
N ARG A 110 21.06 3.34 -6.86
CA ARG A 110 22.31 2.59 -7.07
C ARG A 110 22.58 1.57 -5.99
N MET A 111 22.12 1.85 -4.76
CA MET A 111 22.26 0.93 -3.63
C MET A 111 21.31 -0.27 -3.76
N SER A 112 20.14 -0.05 -4.37
CA SER A 112 19.09 -1.05 -4.48
C SER A 112 19.36 -2.13 -5.53
N ILE A 113 18.79 -3.31 -5.29
CA ILE A 113 18.67 -4.38 -6.28
C ILE A 113 17.62 -4.04 -7.35
N HIS A 114 16.65 -3.21 -7.00
CA HIS A 114 15.67 -2.64 -7.94
C HIS A 114 16.31 -1.47 -8.65
N ARG A 115 16.56 -1.65 -9.95
CA ARG A 115 17.25 -0.67 -10.80
C ARG A 115 16.35 -0.33 -11.96
N GLY A 116 15.67 0.82 -11.91
CA GLY A 116 14.99 1.30 -13.10
C GLY A 116 14.04 2.45 -12.97
N PHE A 117 13.48 2.81 -14.12
CA PHE A 117 12.37 3.74 -14.27
C PHE A 117 11.07 2.95 -14.27
N ALA A 118 10.13 3.31 -13.39
CA ALA A 118 8.73 3.01 -13.63
C ALA A 118 8.26 3.85 -14.81
N PHE A 119 7.62 3.27 -15.82
CA PHE A 119 7.05 4.07 -16.91
C PHE A 119 5.60 4.42 -16.55
N PRO A 120 5.11 5.67 -16.71
CA PRO A 120 5.76 6.87 -17.26
C PRO A 120 6.36 7.83 -16.20
N TYR A 121 6.46 7.41 -14.93
CA TYR A 121 6.85 8.28 -13.81
C TYR A 121 8.17 7.85 -13.16
N ILE A 122 9.06 8.80 -12.85
CA ILE A 122 10.14 8.55 -11.88
C ILE A 122 9.49 8.41 -10.49
N LEU A 123 8.99 7.22 -10.16
CA LEU A 123 8.54 6.92 -8.83
C LEU A 123 9.78 6.74 -7.94
N PRO A 124 9.96 7.60 -6.91
CA PRO A 124 11.06 7.41 -5.99
C PRO A 124 10.79 6.12 -5.22
N MET A 125 11.76 5.21 -5.21
CA MET A 125 11.70 4.00 -4.39
C MET A 125 11.31 4.35 -2.96
N ALA A 126 10.47 3.51 -2.38
CA ALA A 126 9.97 3.73 -1.05
C ALA A 126 11.01 3.35 -0.01
N ARG A 127 11.13 4.15 1.05
CA ARG A 127 12.01 3.90 2.18
C ARG A 127 11.33 2.93 3.14
N THR A 128 12.11 2.03 3.72
CA THR A 128 11.66 1.06 4.72
C THR A 128 11.50 1.75 6.07
N ILE A 129 10.43 1.42 6.77
CA ILE A 129 10.21 1.75 8.18
C ILE A 129 9.90 0.44 8.92
N ARG A 130 10.03 0.46 10.26
CA ARG A 130 9.53 -0.62 11.12
C ARG A 130 8.27 -0.19 11.86
N VAL A 131 7.26 -1.06 11.87
CA VAL A 131 6.03 -0.92 12.66
C VAL A 131 5.77 -2.25 13.35
N GLY A 132 5.84 -2.26 14.68
CA GLY A 132 5.90 -3.48 15.47
C GLY A 132 7.07 -4.34 15.01
N ASP A 133 6.78 -5.58 14.62
CA ASP A 133 7.78 -6.55 14.15
C ASP A 133 7.96 -6.57 12.63
N ILE A 134 7.28 -5.69 11.89
CA ILE A 134 7.23 -5.73 10.42
C ILE A 134 8.04 -4.58 9.83
N TYR A 135 8.90 -4.92 8.87
CA TYR A 135 9.61 -3.98 8.00
C TYR A 135 8.86 -3.89 6.67
N PHE A 136 8.49 -2.67 6.27
CA PHE A 136 7.84 -2.46 4.99
C PHE A 136 8.12 -1.08 4.41
N GLY A 137 7.96 -0.95 3.10
CA GLY A 137 8.10 0.30 2.37
C GLY A 137 6.97 1.28 2.68
N ILE A 138 7.30 2.54 2.92
CA ILE A 138 6.29 3.55 3.29
C ILE A 138 5.18 3.78 2.22
N ASP A 139 5.42 3.36 0.99
CA ASP A 139 4.43 3.31 -0.09
C ASP A 139 3.28 2.35 0.20
N LYS A 140 3.49 1.28 0.99
CA LYS A 140 2.42 0.35 1.39
C LYS A 140 1.28 1.05 2.13
N LEU A 141 1.53 2.19 2.77
CA LEU A 141 0.49 3.03 3.36
C LEU A 141 -0.43 3.66 2.29
N CYS A 142 0.07 3.96 1.09
CA CYS A 142 -0.77 4.37 -0.04
C CYS A 142 -1.62 3.22 -0.57
N HIS A 143 -1.07 2.01 -0.61
CA HIS A 143 -1.81 0.81 -1.01
C HIS A 143 -2.93 0.50 -0.03
N PHE A 144 -2.62 0.56 1.26
CA PHE A 144 -3.56 0.37 2.36
C PHE A 144 -4.81 1.26 2.23
N PHE A 145 -4.66 2.58 2.04
CA PHE A 145 -5.84 3.45 1.88
C PHE A 145 -6.35 3.53 0.42
N GLY A 146 -5.48 3.56 -0.56
CA GLY A 146 -5.87 3.73 -1.97
C GLY A 146 -6.55 2.50 -2.55
N PHE A 147 -5.86 1.37 -2.53
CA PHE A 147 -6.39 0.11 -3.02
C PHE A 147 -7.29 -0.57 -2.00
N GLY A 148 -7.05 -0.44 -0.70
CA GLY A 148 -8.00 -0.91 0.32
C GLY A 148 -9.40 -0.30 0.14
N ARG A 149 -9.50 1.00 -0.18
CA ARG A 149 -10.78 1.63 -0.56
C ARG A 149 -11.40 0.97 -1.79
N ARG A 150 -10.60 0.75 -2.84
CA ARG A 150 -11.07 0.17 -4.11
C ARG A 150 -11.53 -1.29 -3.96
N TYR A 151 -10.90 -2.04 -3.06
CA TYR A 151 -11.29 -3.38 -2.68
C TYR A 151 -12.62 -3.34 -1.91
N TYR A 152 -12.74 -2.45 -0.92
CA TYR A 152 -13.97 -2.26 -0.15
C TYR A 152 -15.16 -1.87 -1.03
N GLN A 153 -15.00 -0.88 -1.91
CA GLN A 153 -16.07 -0.48 -2.85
C GLN A 153 -16.51 -1.63 -3.77
N ARG A 154 -15.59 -2.48 -4.21
CA ARG A 154 -15.91 -3.67 -5.01
C ARG A 154 -16.61 -4.73 -4.18
N TYR A 155 -16.15 -4.97 -2.95
CA TYR A 155 -16.80 -5.87 -2.02
C TYR A 155 -18.25 -5.46 -1.80
N CYS A 156 -18.50 -4.20 -1.43
CA CYS A 156 -19.86 -3.65 -1.25
C CYS A 156 -20.72 -3.80 -2.52
N ARG A 157 -20.14 -3.58 -3.70
CA ARG A 157 -20.84 -3.81 -4.98
C ARG A 157 -21.24 -5.29 -5.14
N TYR A 158 -20.34 -6.22 -4.87
CA TYR A 158 -20.66 -7.66 -4.96
C TYR A 158 -21.73 -8.07 -3.94
N ILE A 159 -21.70 -7.54 -2.73
CA ILE A 159 -22.78 -7.77 -1.75
C ILE A 159 -24.12 -7.27 -2.30
N LYS A 160 -24.16 -6.06 -2.89
CA LYS A 160 -25.38 -5.50 -3.53
C LYS A 160 -25.86 -6.30 -4.74
N GLU A 161 -24.95 -6.95 -5.45
CA GLU A 161 -25.24 -7.87 -6.56
C GLU A 161 -25.75 -9.25 -6.09
N GLY A 162 -25.80 -9.50 -4.78
CA GLY A 162 -26.35 -10.72 -4.19
C GLY A 162 -25.34 -11.86 -3.98
N TYR A 163 -24.03 -11.58 -4.11
CA TYR A 163 -23.01 -12.57 -3.78
C TYR A 163 -22.89 -12.79 -2.27
N SER A 164 -22.49 -14.01 -1.86
CA SER A 164 -22.12 -14.29 -0.47
C SER A 164 -20.88 -13.50 -0.07
N GLU A 165 -20.67 -13.29 1.23
CA GLU A 165 -19.46 -12.61 1.74
C GLU A 165 -18.17 -13.31 1.28
N GLU A 166 -18.17 -14.65 1.29
CA GLU A 166 -17.04 -15.46 0.83
C GLU A 166 -16.78 -15.26 -0.67
N GLU A 167 -17.82 -15.26 -1.50
CA GLU A 167 -17.64 -15.08 -2.94
C GLU A 167 -17.25 -13.65 -3.31
N ALA A 168 -17.83 -12.65 -2.63
CA ALA A 168 -17.43 -11.26 -2.75
C ALA A 168 -15.95 -11.07 -2.38
N MET A 169 -15.51 -11.67 -1.27
CA MET A 169 -14.12 -11.67 -0.84
C MET A 169 -13.20 -12.27 -1.90
N ARG A 170 -13.53 -13.48 -2.38
CA ARG A 170 -12.75 -14.20 -3.39
C ARG A 170 -12.59 -13.37 -4.67
N LYS A 171 -13.67 -12.73 -5.14
CA LYS A 171 -13.64 -11.87 -6.33
C LYS A 171 -12.75 -10.65 -6.15
N VAL A 172 -12.77 -10.03 -4.96
CA VAL A 172 -11.93 -8.87 -4.63
C VAL A 172 -10.44 -9.25 -4.61
N VAL A 173 -10.10 -10.39 -3.98
CA VAL A 173 -8.71 -10.88 -3.94
C VAL A 173 -8.21 -11.22 -5.35
N LEU A 174 -9.00 -11.94 -6.15
CA LEU A 174 -8.63 -12.27 -7.53
C LEU A 174 -8.49 -11.03 -8.42
N TRP A 175 -9.35 -10.03 -8.22
CA TRP A 175 -9.25 -8.75 -8.92
C TRP A 175 -7.92 -8.05 -8.61
N GLY A 176 -7.51 -8.10 -7.34
CA GLY A 176 -6.21 -7.62 -6.87
C GLY A 176 -5.03 -8.28 -7.55
N VAL A 177 -4.99 -9.62 -7.51
CA VAL A 177 -3.95 -10.43 -8.17
C VAL A 177 -3.88 -10.10 -9.66
N PHE A 178 -5.02 -10.03 -10.35
CA PHE A 178 -5.05 -9.68 -11.76
C PHE A 178 -4.54 -8.26 -12.06
N HIS A 179 -4.81 -7.28 -11.20
CA HIS A 179 -4.34 -5.90 -11.39
C HIS A 179 -2.82 -5.77 -11.20
N GLU A 180 -2.29 -6.50 -10.23
CA GLU A 180 -0.84 -6.59 -9.99
C GLU A 180 -0.13 -7.31 -11.15
N ASP A 181 -0.75 -8.36 -11.66
CA ASP A 181 -0.20 -9.20 -12.74
C ASP A 181 -0.25 -8.54 -14.14
N SER A 182 -1.10 -7.53 -14.35
CA SER A 182 -1.37 -6.94 -15.68
C SER A 182 -0.91 -5.49 -15.85
N LEU A 183 -1.52 -4.53 -15.14
CA LEU A 183 -1.54 -3.11 -15.55
C LEU A 183 -0.81 -2.14 -14.62
N VAL A 184 -0.67 -2.47 -13.33
CA VAL A 184 -0.02 -1.58 -12.35
C VAL A 184 1.34 -2.16 -11.94
N GLY A 185 1.37 -3.34 -11.33
CA GLY A 185 2.61 -3.97 -10.87
C GLY A 185 3.62 -4.20 -12.00
N LYS A 186 3.27 -5.00 -13.02
CA LYS A 186 4.23 -5.31 -14.11
C LYS A 186 4.48 -4.18 -15.11
N LEU A 187 3.49 -3.33 -15.38
CA LEU A 187 3.60 -2.30 -16.43
C LEU A 187 4.12 -0.96 -15.90
N VAL A 188 3.81 -0.62 -14.65
CA VAL A 188 4.29 0.61 -13.99
C VAL A 188 5.53 0.31 -13.16
N ASP A 189 5.46 -0.66 -12.23
CA ASP A 189 6.53 -0.90 -11.24
C ASP A 189 7.52 -2.01 -11.66
N GLY A 190 7.21 -2.73 -12.73
CA GLY A 190 8.05 -3.80 -13.30
C GLY A 190 8.11 -5.09 -12.45
N ILE A 191 7.31 -5.20 -11.38
CA ILE A 191 7.34 -6.31 -10.42
C ILE A 191 5.94 -6.71 -9.97
N PHE A 192 5.78 -7.98 -9.59
CA PHE A 192 4.60 -8.45 -8.86
C PHE A 192 4.91 -8.38 -7.36
N SER A 193 4.25 -7.48 -6.64
CA SER A 193 4.52 -7.19 -5.23
C SER A 193 3.50 -7.87 -4.30
N HIS A 194 3.94 -8.92 -3.62
CA HIS A 194 3.15 -9.53 -2.55
C HIS A 194 2.87 -8.56 -1.39
N GLY A 195 3.82 -7.64 -1.13
CA GLY A 195 3.64 -6.60 -0.11
C GLY A 195 2.50 -5.65 -0.44
N ASP A 196 2.28 -5.34 -1.72
CA ASP A 196 1.14 -4.52 -2.14
C ASP A 196 -0.17 -5.25 -2.03
N LEU A 197 -0.22 -6.54 -2.41
CA LEU A 197 -1.44 -7.33 -2.24
C LEU A 197 -1.85 -7.43 -0.78
N GLU A 198 -0.89 -7.66 0.12
CA GLU A 198 -1.13 -7.69 1.57
C GLU A 198 -1.59 -6.33 2.08
N ALA A 199 -0.92 -5.24 1.71
CA ALA A 199 -1.31 -3.89 2.10
C ALA A 199 -2.72 -3.53 1.61
N ASN A 200 -3.04 -3.85 0.35
CA ASN A 200 -4.37 -3.67 -0.22
C ASN A 200 -5.42 -4.43 0.59
N PHE A 201 -5.13 -5.69 0.93
CA PHE A 201 -6.04 -6.56 1.65
C PHE A 201 -6.27 -6.09 3.09
N GLN A 202 -5.21 -5.79 3.84
CA GLN A 202 -5.32 -5.26 5.20
C GLN A 202 -6.03 -3.92 5.23
N GLY A 203 -5.77 -3.07 4.23
CA GLY A 203 -6.51 -1.82 4.03
C GLY A 203 -8.00 -2.05 3.80
N PHE A 204 -8.36 -3.08 3.05
CA PHE A 204 -9.77 -3.48 2.90
C PHE A 204 -10.38 -4.02 4.20
N ARG A 205 -9.64 -4.83 4.96
CA ARG A 205 -10.11 -5.36 6.26
C ARG A 205 -10.45 -4.23 7.22
N LEU A 206 -9.57 -3.23 7.36
CA LEU A 206 -9.89 -2.05 8.16
C LEU A 206 -11.12 -1.33 7.62
N ALA A 207 -11.25 -1.12 6.31
CA ALA A 207 -12.39 -0.41 5.72
C ALA A 207 -13.72 -1.10 6.06
N HIS A 208 -13.74 -2.43 5.98
CA HIS A 208 -14.86 -3.26 6.37
C HIS A 208 -15.17 -3.08 7.86
N ASP A 209 -14.15 -3.20 8.72
CA ASP A 209 -14.34 -3.22 10.16
C ASP A 209 -14.64 -1.83 10.76
N LEU A 210 -14.34 -0.74 10.04
CA LEU A 210 -14.66 0.62 10.47
C LEU A 210 -16.14 0.79 10.80
N CYS A 211 -17.04 0.42 9.89
CA CYS A 211 -18.48 0.63 10.09
C CYS A 211 -19.34 -0.64 9.93
N SER A 212 -18.78 -1.73 9.41
CA SER A 212 -19.52 -2.98 9.11
C SER A 212 -18.98 -4.20 9.88
N GLY A 213 -17.90 -4.01 10.66
CA GLY A 213 -17.34 -5.04 11.53
C GLY A 213 -18.30 -5.48 12.63
N LYS A 214 -17.98 -6.62 13.27
CA LYS A 214 -18.73 -7.17 14.41
C LYS A 214 -17.76 -7.37 15.60
N PRO A 215 -17.61 -6.40 16.52
CA PRO A 215 -18.21 -5.07 16.53
C PRO A 215 -17.52 -4.08 15.56
N PRO A 216 -18.19 -2.99 15.14
CA PRO A 216 -17.58 -1.96 14.30
C PRO A 216 -16.71 -1.01 15.13
N TYR A 217 -15.66 -0.43 14.52
CA TYR A 217 -14.80 0.55 15.20
C TYR A 217 -15.44 1.93 15.36
N ILE A 218 -16.33 2.32 14.45
CA ILE A 218 -17.09 3.57 14.49
C ILE A 218 -18.56 3.25 14.69
N VAL A 219 -19.13 3.77 15.76
CA VAL A 219 -20.53 3.58 16.14
C VAL A 219 -21.28 4.91 16.09
N ASN A 220 -22.57 4.86 15.79
CA ASN A 220 -23.42 6.03 15.90
C ASN A 220 -23.99 6.11 17.32
N ILE A 221 -23.69 7.18 18.04
CA ILE A 221 -24.22 7.49 19.37
C ILE A 221 -24.93 8.85 19.28
N ASP A 222 -26.24 8.86 19.48
CA ASP A 222 -27.08 10.07 19.48
C ASP A 222 -26.95 10.94 18.22
N GLY A 223 -26.79 10.30 17.06
CA GLY A 223 -26.65 10.98 15.76
C GLY A 223 -25.24 11.46 15.44
N LYS A 224 -24.26 11.19 16.31
CA LYS A 224 -22.84 11.46 16.10
C LYS A 224 -22.07 10.16 15.89
N ARG A 225 -21.10 10.21 14.97
CA ARG A 225 -20.15 9.12 14.69
C ARG A 225 -18.94 9.21 15.61
#